data_AF-A0A101WJK4-F1
#
_entry.id   AF-A0A101WJK4-F1
#
_cell.length_a   1.000
_cell.length_b   1.000
_cell.length_c   1.000
_cell.angle_alpha   90.00
_cell.angle_beta   90.00
_cell.angle_gamma   90.00
#
_symmetry.space_group_name_H-M   'P 1'
#
loop_
_entity.id
_entity.type
_entity.pdbx_description
1 polymer ?
#
loop_
_entity_poly.entity_id
_entity_poly.type
_entity_poly.pdbx_seq_one_letter_code
_entity_poly.pdbx_strand_id
1 'polypeptide(L)' 'MKTCRNCGLGIEDSNDHISCFKYKTLSNSQEEKCDCLYFIERIVEDGDPLPPIQHLLLVEQELGKRKMKISINNGLRM' A
#
# COMPACT_ATOMS: atom_id res chain seq x y z
N MET A 1 13.20 5.98 0.86
CA MET A 1 13.35 4.52 0.71
C MET A 1 12.03 3.87 1.11
N LYS A 2 11.54 2.88 0.35
CA LYS A 2 10.26 2.21 0.62
C LYS A 2 10.49 1.06 1.60
N THR A 3 10.35 1.31 2.89
CA THR A 3 10.51 0.30 3.94
C THR A 3 9.17 -0.01 4.60
N CYS A 4 9.05 -1.20 5.20
CA CYS A 4 7.85 -1.57 5.98
C CYS A 4 7.49 -0.55 7.05
N ARG A 5 8.48 0.09 7.69
CA ARG A 5 8.30 1.15 8.68
C ARG A 5 7.55 2.37 8.15
N ASN A 6 7.78 2.73 6.89
CA ASN A 6 7.15 3.89 6.25
C ASN A 6 5.84 3.54 5.53
N CYS A 7 5.41 2.28 5.60
CA CYS A 7 4.20 1.81 4.96
C CYS A 7 2.97 2.15 5.81
N GLY A 8 1.98 2.83 5.22
CA GLY A 8 0.69 3.10 5.87
C GLY A 8 -0.14 1.85 6.19
N LEU A 9 0.25 0.68 5.65
CA LEU A 9 -0.33 -0.62 6.00
C LEU A 9 0.42 -1.33 7.15
N GLY A 10 1.53 -0.78 7.60
CA GLY A 10 2.37 -1.34 8.65
C GLY A 10 1.83 -1.01 10.03
N ILE A 11 1.59 -2.05 10.83
CA ILE A 11 1.30 -1.92 12.26
C ILE A 11 2.58 -2.28 12.99
N GLU A 12 3.12 -1.33 13.76
CA GLU A 12 4.30 -1.53 14.58
C GLU A 12 4.01 -2.56 15.67
N ASP A 13 4.76 -3.65 15.66
CA ASP A 13 4.71 -4.71 16.68
C ASP A 13 5.96 -4.60 17.58
N SER A 14 6.06 -5.47 18.57
CA SER A 14 7.20 -5.51 19.47
C SER A 14 8.44 -6.01 18.73
N ASN A 15 9.63 -5.50 19.09
CA ASN A 15 10.94 -5.93 18.57
C ASN A 15 11.22 -5.60 17.09
N ASP A 16 11.01 -4.36 16.64
CA ASP A 16 11.36 -3.90 15.28
C ASP A 16 10.67 -4.65 14.12
N HIS A 17 9.57 -5.32 14.42
CA HIS A 17 8.74 -6.00 13.43
C HIS A 17 7.51 -5.15 13.08
N ILE A 18 7.11 -5.24 11.82
CA ILE A 18 5.91 -4.62 11.28
C ILE A 18 4.96 -5.73 10.84
N SER A 19 3.75 -5.72 11.37
CA SER A 19 2.66 -6.56 10.88
C SER A 19 1.97 -5.87 9.71
N CYS A 20 2.00 -6.51 8.54
CA CYS A 20 1.35 -5.96 7.35
C CYS A 20 -0.16 -6.22 7.39
N PHE A 21 -0.97 -5.15 7.39
CA PHE A 21 -2.42 -5.27 7.46
C PHE A 21 -3.04 -6.05 6.28
N LYS A 22 -2.45 -5.97 5.08
CA LYS A 22 -2.94 -6.64 3.86
C LYS A 22 -2.59 -8.12 3.83
N TYR A 23 -1.31 -8.46 4.02
CA TYR A 23 -0.83 -9.83 3.88
C TYR A 23 -0.92 -10.64 5.17
N LYS A 24 -1.17 -9.98 6.32
CA LYS A 24 -1.15 -10.58 7.65
C LYS A 24 0.18 -11.29 7.95
N THR A 25 1.27 -10.77 7.39
CA THR A 25 2.64 -11.27 7.58
C THR A 25 3.42 -10.33 8.49
N LEU A 26 4.31 -10.89 9.28
CA LEU A 26 5.32 -10.14 10.02
C LEU A 26 6.53 -9.89 9.11
N SER A 27 7.07 -8.68 9.10
CA SER A 27 8.28 -8.33 8.34
C SER A 27 9.18 -7.42 9.17
N ASN A 28 10.47 -7.40 8.89
CA ASN A 28 11.37 -6.47 9.57
C ASN A 28 11.03 -5.02 9.18
N SER A 29 11.08 -4.09 10.14
CA SER A 29 10.74 -2.69 9.90
C SER A 29 11.63 -2.01 8.84
N GLN A 30 12.90 -2.41 8.76
CA GLN A 30 13.88 -1.90 7.81
C GLN A 30 13.88 -2.64 6.49
N GLU A 31 13.05 -3.69 6.34
CA GLU A 31 12.97 -4.47 5.12
C GLU A 31 12.54 -3.58 3.95
N GLU A 32 13.36 -3.55 2.90
CA GLU A 32 13.05 -2.82 1.68
C GLU A 32 11.96 -3.54 0.89
N LYS A 33 10.91 -2.80 0.54
CA LYS A 33 9.72 -3.28 -0.15
C LYS A 33 9.54 -2.55 -1.49
N CYS A 34 10.63 -2.42 -2.25
CA CYS A 34 10.62 -1.76 -3.56
C CYS A 34 9.58 -2.38 -4.51
N ASP A 35 9.41 -3.70 -4.46
CA ASP A 35 8.47 -4.46 -5.31
C ASP A 35 7.09 -4.70 -4.68
N CYS A 36 6.81 -4.14 -3.50
CA CYS A 36 5.51 -4.32 -2.87
C CYS A 36 4.44 -3.49 -3.60
N LEU A 37 3.55 -4.17 -4.31
CA LEU A 37 2.43 -3.57 -5.05
C LEU A 37 1.46 -2.78 -4.15
N TYR A 38 1.41 -3.14 -2.87
CA TYR A 38 0.52 -2.52 -1.88
C TYR A 38 1.22 -1.48 -1.01
N PHE A 39 2.49 -1.16 -1.30
CA PHE A 39 3.19 -0.10 -0.56
C PHE A 39 2.51 1.25 -0.81
N ILE A 40 2.22 1.94 0.29
CA ILE A 40 1.75 3.32 0.31
C ILE A 40 2.41 4.00 1.50
N GLU A 41 2.84 5.25 1.30
CA GLU A 41 3.42 6.05 2.37
C GLU A 41 2.37 6.34 3.44
N ARG A 42 2.79 6.48 4.70
CA ARG A 42 1.89 6.86 5.79
C ARG A 42 1.36 8.28 5.56
N ILE A 43 0.07 8.38 5.30
CA ILE A 43 -0.69 9.62 5.12
C ILE A 43 -1.17 10.08 6.51
N VAL A 44 -0.99 11.37 6.78
CA VAL A 44 -1.40 12.04 8.01
C VAL A 44 -2.38 13.14 7.65
N GLU A 45 -3.56 13.15 8.27
CA GLU A 45 -4.60 14.17 8.11
C GLU A 45 -4.95 14.74 9.49
N ASP A 46 -5.03 16.07 9.61
CA ASP A 46 -5.28 16.77 10.89
C ASP A 46 -4.31 16.41 12.03
N GLY A 47 -3.12 15.92 11.69
CA GLY A 47 -2.09 15.49 12.66
C GLY A 47 -2.19 14.01 13.05
N ASP A 48 -3.24 13.31 12.63
CA ASP A 48 -3.44 11.89 12.89
C ASP A 48 -3.14 11.03 11.65
N PRO A 49 -2.39 9.92 11.79
CA PRO A 49 -2.16 9.00 10.69
C PRO A 49 -3.45 8.27 10.32
N LEU A 50 -3.73 8.15 9.02
CA LEU A 50 -4.90 7.40 8.58
C LEU A 50 -4.77 5.92 8.98
N PRO A 51 -5.88 5.26 9.36
CA PRO A 51 -5.86 3.85 9.69
C PRO A 51 -5.42 2.99 8.49
N PRO A 52 -4.81 1.81 8.72
CA PRO A 52 -4.32 0.92 7.67
C PRO A 52 -5.38 0.51 6.64
N ILE A 53 -6.65 0.42 7.06
CA ILE A 53 -7.76 0.10 6.16
C ILE A 53 -8.00 1.19 5.10
N GLN A 54 -7.86 2.47 5.47
CA GLN A 54 -8.03 3.58 4.53
C GLN A 54 -6.89 3.63 3.52
N HIS A 55 -5.66 3.45 4.00
CA HIS A 55 -4.50 3.27 3.13
C HIS A 55 -4.69 2.12 2.13
N LEU A 56 -5.22 0.98 2.58
CA LEU A 56 -5.44 -0.17 1.71
C LEU A 56 -6.44 0.16 0.60
N LEU A 57 -7.56 0.81 0.95
CA LEU A 57 -8.58 1.22 -0.02
C LEU A 57 -7.98 2.14 -1.10
N LEU A 58 -7.15 3.11 -0.72
CA LEU A 58 -6.49 4.01 -1.67
C LEU A 58 -5.58 3.26 -2.65
N VAL A 59 -4.79 2.30 -2.16
CA VAL A 59 -3.93 1.49 -3.02
C VAL A 59 -4.74 0.59 -3.95
N GLU A 60 -5.78 -0.08 -3.44
CA GLU A 60 -6.63 -0.95 -4.24
C GLU A 60 -7.35 -0.18 -5.34
N GLN A 61 -7.81 1.04 -5.07
CA GLN A 61 -8.39 1.92 -6.08
C GLN A 61 -7.37 2.29 -7.16
N GLU A 62 -6.14 2.64 -6.79
CA GLU A 62 -5.08 2.98 -7.74
C GLU A 62 -4.67 1.77 -8.60
N LEU A 63 -4.52 0.59 -7.99
CA LEU A 63 -4.27 -0.66 -8.70
C LEU A 63 -5.45 -1.03 -9.62
N GLY A 64 -6.69 -0.80 -9.18
CA GLY A 64 -7.90 -1.01 -9.98
C GLY A 64 -7.96 -0.09 -11.21
N LYS A 65 -7.66 1.21 -11.05
CA LYS A 65 -7.59 2.18 -12.15
C LYS A 65 -6.54 1.80 -13.19
N ARG A 66 -5.39 1.27 -12.75
CA ARG A 66 -4.34 0.76 -13.67
C ARG A 66 -4.81 -0.42 -14.50
N LYS A 67 -5.58 -1.35 -13.90
CA LYS A 67 -6.21 -2.46 -14.64
C LYS A 67 -7.25 -1.97 -15.66
N MET A 68 -7.98 -0.90 -15.33
CA MET A 68 -9.02 -0.34 -16.20
C MET A 68 -8.44 0.37 -17.44
N LYS A 69 -7.29 1.03 -17.32
CA LYS A 69 -6.63 1.71 -18.46
C LYS A 69 -6.17 0.77 -19.58
N ILE A 70 -5.95 -0.51 -19.29
CA ILE A 70 -5.54 -1.50 -20.30
C ILE A 70 -6.75 -1.96 -21.14
N SER A 71 -7.98 -1.74 -20.68
CA SER A 71 -9.18 -2.27 -21.34
C SER A 71 -9.77 -1.39 -22.46
N ILE A 72 -9.16 -0.23 -22.80
CA ILE A 72 -9.73 0.74 -23.77
C ILE A 72 -8.91 0.86 -25.07
N ASN A 73 -7.95 -0.04 -25.34
CA ASN A 73 -7.19 -0.03 -26.60
C ASN A 73 -7.39 -1.30 -27.44
N ASN A 74 -8.65 -1.74 -27.62
CA ASN A 74 -8.94 -2.63 -28.74
C ASN A 74 -10.36 -2.42 -29.28
N GLY A 75 -10.49 -1.52 -30.25
CA GLY A 75 -11.58 -1.55 -31.22
C GLY A 75 -12.73 -0.57 -30.98
N LEU A 76 -12.54 0.69 -31.38
CA LEU A 76 -13.65 1.46 -31.95
C LEU A 76 -13.17 2.05 -33.29
N ARG A 77 -13.15 1.20 -34.33
CA ARG A 77 -13.29 1.63 -35.72
C ARG A 77 -14.75 1.45 -36.08
N MET A 78 -15.50 2.54 -36.14
CA MET A 78 -16.66 2.71 -37.03
C MET A 78 -16.61 4.12 -37.57
#